data_AF-A0A1W9SKI6-F1
#
_entry.id   AF-A0A1W9SKI6-F1
#
_cell.length_a   1.000
_cell.length_b   1.000
_cell.length_c   1.000
_cell.angle_alpha   90.00
_cell.angle_beta   90.00
_cell.angle_gamma   90.00
#
_symmetry.space_group_name_H-M   'P 1'
#
loop_
_entity.id
_entity.type
_entity.pdbx_description
1 polymer ?
#
loop_
_entity_poly.entity_id
_entity_poly.type
_entity_poly.pdbx_seq_one_letter_code
_entity_poly.pdbx_strand_id
1 'polypeptide(L)'
;MNKLLINLIFVFFYSIAFNLSGQDTTKSKVFYDTIFNIKLIDSTFKISVSKLDSIFNIRFFSIDSFVKNKKEYLDTSFIFFKKHKKKFRNQYKNLEEIYDIDLDAIGKLKGRKKCSELEEELNKTTKISTRNIFSTRNAPNIITIINEEKIRKSGARDLIDILKLVPSFHFALDEKGKVGLGIRGNWSNEGKVLMMIDGQEFNEIFTGKLYFGNRFPVDMIKRIEIIRGAGSADYGGFAEFAVINIITYNSKDTEGLDVFWVKGKADGMLVRNNFGLFFRKNWQNSDLSIQFFSGYGQRSNKEHLAFYDMRNWSEHGISDIVSLRNESDIKPNFFSLKYRYKNFSFKTLIDNYEVKDLTNLDIDKRHKTILKTETIYNEAKYNLYNNKKVNLISKVNLIIQSKEINSTNADTIYSEIENLTVKIKPSLLLYYKFNHRIKFTVGTEFFVDAFMKDENIEYTEKSKKEDINALFNASSYIQGVFRLNFFNLT
;
A
#
# COMPACT_ATOMS: atom_id res chain seq x y z
N MET A 1 41.28 6.51 8.58
CA MET A 1 40.38 7.66 8.27
C MET A 1 41.19 8.75 7.54
N ASN A 2 42.02 8.37 6.56
CA ASN A 2 41.78 8.24 5.12
C ASN A 2 41.91 9.56 4.35
N LYS A 3 43.05 9.73 3.67
CA LYS A 3 43.44 10.80 2.72
C LYS A 3 42.32 11.27 1.77
N LEU A 4 41.31 10.42 1.52
CA LEU A 4 40.13 10.75 0.73
C LEU A 4 39.30 11.90 1.34
N LEU A 5 39.12 11.91 2.67
CA LEU A 5 38.36 12.97 3.35
C LEU A 5 39.12 14.30 3.31
N ILE A 6 40.46 14.26 3.42
CA ILE A 6 41.36 15.42 3.29
C ILE A 6 41.25 16.02 1.89
N ASN A 7 41.29 15.19 0.85
CA ASN A 7 41.16 15.65 -0.54
C ASN A 7 39.77 16.22 -0.84
N LEU A 8 38.70 15.64 -0.28
CA LEU A 8 37.33 16.14 -0.45
C LEU A 8 37.14 17.51 0.22
N ILE A 9 37.68 17.70 1.43
CA ILE A 9 37.63 18.99 2.14
C ILE A 9 38.45 20.05 1.37
N PHE A 10 39.63 19.69 0.87
CA PHE A 10 40.47 20.59 0.07
C PHE A 10 39.75 21.04 -1.22
N VAL A 11 39.16 20.09 -1.96
CA VAL A 11 38.41 20.36 -3.19
C VAL A 11 37.18 21.23 -2.91
N PHE A 12 36.49 21.02 -1.79
CA PHE A 12 35.32 21.79 -1.42
C PHE A 12 35.66 23.27 -1.15
N PHE A 13 36.67 23.55 -0.32
CA PHE A 13 37.06 24.92 0.00
C PHE A 13 37.76 25.62 -1.17
N TYR A 14 38.54 24.90 -1.98
CA TYR A 14 39.14 25.47 -3.20
C TYR A 14 38.08 25.80 -4.26
N SER A 15 37.01 24.98 -4.38
CA SER A 15 35.84 25.26 -5.22
C SER A 15 35.12 26.54 -4.82
N ILE A 16 35.00 26.80 -3.51
CA ILE A 16 34.38 28.03 -2.99
C ILE A 16 35.27 29.24 -3.32
N ALA A 17 36.59 29.14 -3.07
CA ALA A 17 37.54 30.20 -3.42
C ALA A 17 37.61 30.46 -4.94
N PHE A 18 37.49 29.42 -5.76
CA PHE A 18 37.46 29.53 -7.22
C PHE A 18 36.23 30.26 -7.74
N ASN A 19 35.06 29.99 -7.16
CA ASN A 19 33.85 30.72 -7.53
C ASN A 19 33.86 32.19 -7.05
N LEU A 20 34.37 32.44 -5.84
CA LEU A 20 34.42 33.80 -5.26
C LEU A 20 35.48 34.70 -5.92
N SER A 21 36.54 34.12 -6.47
CA SER A 21 37.60 34.86 -7.19
C SER A 21 37.29 35.09 -8.68
N GLY A 22 36.07 34.80 -9.13
CA GLY A 22 35.66 34.97 -10.52
C GLY A 22 36.32 33.97 -11.47
N GLN A 23 36.62 32.75 -11.00
CA GLN A 23 37.23 31.65 -11.78
C GLN A 23 38.67 31.92 -12.25
N ASP A 24 39.38 32.87 -11.63
CA ASP A 24 40.81 33.09 -11.82
C ASP A 24 41.60 32.22 -10.84
N THR A 25 42.32 31.23 -11.37
CA THR A 25 43.05 30.22 -10.58
C THR A 25 44.16 30.81 -9.70
N THR A 26 44.75 31.93 -10.11
CA THR A 26 45.82 32.63 -9.38
C THR A 26 45.23 33.36 -8.18
N LYS A 27 44.13 34.09 -8.41
CA LYS A 27 43.36 34.74 -7.34
C LYS A 27 42.72 33.73 -6.40
N SER A 28 42.22 32.60 -6.91
CA SER A 28 41.63 31.50 -6.14
C SER A 28 42.59 30.95 -5.10
N LYS A 29 43.86 30.78 -5.48
CA LYS A 29 44.89 30.26 -4.58
C LYS A 29 45.24 31.27 -3.50
N VAL A 30 45.43 32.54 -3.86
CA VAL A 30 45.65 33.63 -2.89
C VAL A 30 44.46 33.78 -1.95
N PHE A 31 43.22 33.71 -2.46
CA PHE A 31 41.99 33.82 -1.68
C PHE A 31 41.81 32.63 -0.71
N TYR A 32 42.14 31.42 -1.17
CA TYR A 32 42.17 30.21 -0.33
C TYR A 32 43.19 30.35 0.80
N ASP A 33 44.43 30.73 0.48
CA ASP A 33 45.52 30.86 1.45
C ASP A 33 45.31 32.02 2.46
N THR A 34 44.58 33.07 2.06
CA THR A 34 44.34 34.26 2.90
C THR A 34 43.15 34.10 3.85
N ILE A 35 42.10 33.36 3.45
CA ILE A 35 40.85 33.24 4.22
C ILE A 35 40.79 31.94 5.02
N PHE A 36 41.39 30.85 4.53
CA PHE A 36 41.28 29.52 5.12
C PHE A 36 42.66 29.02 5.55
N ASN A 37 43.09 29.38 6.76
CA ASN A 37 44.29 28.81 7.37
C ASN A 37 43.92 27.49 8.08
N ILE A 38 43.98 26.37 7.34
CA ILE A 38 43.66 25.04 7.88
C ILE A 38 44.97 24.34 8.27
N LYS A 39 45.22 24.19 9.58
CA LYS A 39 46.34 23.41 10.11
C LYS A 39 45.84 22.13 10.75
N LEU A 40 46.56 21.02 10.48
CA LEU A 40 46.35 19.74 11.14
C LEU A 40 47.25 19.68 12.38
N ILE A 41 46.67 19.62 13.57
CA ILE A 41 47.42 19.47 14.84
C ILE A 41 46.73 18.38 15.65
N ASP A 42 47.48 17.36 16.07
CA ASP A 42 47.01 16.28 16.95
C ASP A 42 45.64 15.71 16.58
N SER A 43 45.47 15.33 15.31
CA SER A 43 44.27 14.66 14.80
C SER A 43 42.98 15.49 14.85
N THR A 44 43.07 16.80 15.15
CA THR A 44 41.94 17.74 15.15
C THR A 44 42.18 18.87 14.17
N PHE A 45 41.16 19.24 13.40
CA PHE A 45 41.23 20.35 12.46
C PHE A 45 40.92 21.65 13.18
N LYS A 46 41.88 22.58 13.23
CA LYS A 46 41.60 23.98 13.60
C LYS A 46 41.44 24.80 12.32
N ILE A 47 40.25 25.38 12.15
CA ILE A 47 39.93 26.32 11.08
C ILE A 47 39.84 27.70 11.74
N SER A 48 40.76 28.60 11.41
CA SER A 48 40.66 30.01 11.80
C SER A 48 40.29 30.83 10.58
N VAL A 49 39.15 31.54 10.64
CA VAL A 49 38.72 32.50 9.61
C VAL A 49 39.17 33.89 10.04
N SER A 50 40.06 34.53 9.27
CA SER A 50 40.42 35.93 9.47
C SER A 50 39.41 36.87 8.78
N LYS A 51 39.06 37.96 9.48
CA LYS A 51 38.06 39.01 9.16
C LYS A 51 37.85 39.31 7.67
N LEU A 52 36.59 39.33 7.24
CA LEU A 52 36.12 39.96 5.99
C LEU A 52 35.09 41.05 6.37
N ASP A 53 35.55 42.31 6.37
CA ASP A 53 34.70 43.48 6.39
C ASP A 53 34.19 43.80 4.97
N SER A 54 32.89 43.63 4.77
CA SER A 54 32.02 44.31 3.78
C SER A 54 32.23 44.14 2.24
N ILE A 55 31.10 44.29 1.54
CA ILE A 55 30.88 44.65 0.11
C ILE A 55 30.77 43.49 -0.93
N PHE A 56 29.54 43.11 -1.33
CA PHE A 56 28.95 43.45 -2.65
C PHE A 56 27.54 42.84 -2.89
N ASN A 57 26.67 43.67 -3.52
CA ASN A 57 25.25 43.49 -3.85
C ASN A 57 24.99 42.96 -5.28
N ILE A 58 23.76 42.51 -5.53
CA ILE A 58 23.17 41.69 -6.63
C ILE A 58 22.63 42.51 -7.85
N ARG A 59 22.50 41.96 -9.10
CA ARG A 59 21.24 41.85 -9.94
C ARG A 59 21.37 41.33 -11.42
N PHE A 60 20.21 40.95 -11.98
CA PHE A 60 19.84 40.00 -13.08
C PHE A 60 19.66 40.58 -14.52
N PHE A 61 19.51 39.72 -15.56
CA PHE A 61 18.88 40.01 -16.88
C PHE A 61 17.99 38.86 -17.42
N SER A 62 16.97 39.19 -18.24
CA SER A 62 15.87 38.32 -18.75
C SER A 62 15.76 38.22 -20.28
N ILE A 63 15.20 37.08 -20.76
CA ILE A 63 14.30 36.81 -21.92
C ILE A 63 14.73 37.27 -23.35
N ASP A 64 14.95 36.34 -24.30
CA ASP A 64 14.09 36.09 -25.49
C ASP A 64 14.75 35.15 -26.54
N SER A 65 13.91 34.58 -27.43
CA SER A 65 14.22 33.79 -28.65
C SER A 65 14.29 32.25 -28.55
N PHE A 66 13.13 31.68 -28.22
CA PHE A 66 12.68 30.39 -28.77
C PHE A 66 12.27 30.61 -30.24
N VAL A 67 12.62 29.67 -31.13
CA VAL A 67 12.19 29.55 -32.55
C VAL A 67 12.99 30.36 -33.59
N LYS A 68 14.09 29.78 -34.09
CA LYS A 68 14.34 29.64 -35.54
C LYS A 68 15.54 28.71 -35.82
N ASN A 69 15.40 27.95 -36.90
CA ASN A 69 16.42 27.13 -37.59
C ASN A 69 16.72 25.71 -37.07
N LYS A 70 15.83 24.81 -37.49
CA LYS A 70 15.86 23.34 -37.43
C LYS A 70 16.93 22.66 -38.33
N LYS A 71 18.02 23.35 -38.71
CA LYS A 71 18.99 22.84 -39.73
C LYS A 71 20.45 22.65 -39.24
N GLU A 72 20.80 23.02 -38.01
CA GLU A 72 22.17 22.84 -37.45
C GLU A 72 22.39 21.55 -36.63
N TYR A 73 21.37 20.71 -36.45
CA TYR A 73 21.47 19.51 -35.62
C TYR A 73 22.23 18.34 -36.26
N LEU A 74 22.47 18.37 -37.58
CA LEU A 74 23.19 17.30 -38.26
C LEU A 74 24.71 17.56 -38.37
N ASP A 75 25.15 18.82 -38.42
CA ASP A 75 26.59 19.14 -38.55
C ASP A 75 27.36 19.21 -37.22
N THR A 76 26.69 19.52 -36.11
CA THR A 76 27.33 19.52 -34.78
C THR A 76 27.68 18.11 -34.28
N SER A 77 26.97 17.09 -34.77
CA SER A 77 27.23 15.68 -34.48
C SER A 77 28.53 15.18 -35.13
N PHE A 78 28.89 15.69 -36.31
CA PHE A 78 30.10 15.30 -37.04
C PHE A 78 31.37 16.01 -36.52
N ILE A 79 31.25 17.26 -36.06
CA ILE A 79 32.38 18.02 -35.51
C ILE A 79 32.77 17.52 -34.10
N PHE A 80 31.80 17.08 -33.29
CA PHE A 80 32.06 16.50 -31.97
C PHE A 80 32.85 15.18 -32.05
N PHE A 81 32.51 14.32 -33.03
CA PHE A 81 33.20 13.05 -33.26
C PHE A 81 34.65 13.24 -33.75
N LYS A 82 34.94 14.31 -34.50
CA LYS A 82 36.30 14.62 -34.96
C LYS A 82 37.19 15.16 -33.83
N LYS A 83 36.65 15.94 -32.90
CA LYS A 83 37.40 16.59 -31.81
C LYS A 83 37.71 15.66 -30.61
N HIS A 84 36.94 14.58 -30.42
CA HIS A 84 37.11 13.63 -29.31
C HIS A 84 37.67 12.25 -29.69
N LYS A 85 38.08 12.05 -30.96
CA LYS A 85 38.60 10.78 -31.50
C LYS A 85 39.85 10.25 -30.76
N LYS A 86 40.66 11.12 -30.16
CA LYS A 86 41.85 10.75 -29.37
C LYS A 86 41.53 10.29 -27.93
N LYS A 87 40.37 10.67 -27.37
CA LYS A 87 39.94 10.29 -26.01
C LYS A 87 39.15 8.99 -25.98
N PHE A 88 38.46 8.64 -27.07
CA PHE A 88 37.69 7.39 -27.19
C PHE A 88 38.55 6.14 -27.47
N ARG A 89 39.69 6.30 -28.16
CA ARG A 89 40.56 5.18 -28.56
C ARG A 89 41.28 4.49 -27.40
N ASN A 90 41.34 5.13 -26.23
CA ASN A 90 42.08 4.61 -25.07
C ASN A 90 41.18 3.86 -24.06
N GLN A 91 39.88 3.76 -24.31
CA GLN A 91 38.95 3.10 -23.38
C GLN A 91 38.22 1.88 -23.95
N TYR A 92 38.18 1.72 -25.28
CA TYR A 92 37.55 0.57 -25.96
C TYR A 92 38.36 0.22 -27.21
N LYS A 93 38.82 -1.04 -27.33
CA LYS A 93 39.81 -1.45 -28.33
C LYS A 93 39.22 -1.75 -29.72
N ASN A 94 37.92 -2.00 -29.83
CA ASN A 94 37.27 -2.36 -31.11
C ASN A 94 36.02 -1.50 -31.37
N LEU A 95 35.78 -1.15 -32.64
CA LEU A 95 34.61 -0.36 -33.08
C LEU A 95 33.27 -1.12 -33.00
N GLU A 96 33.31 -2.45 -32.88
CA GLU A 96 32.11 -3.30 -32.75
C GLU A 96 31.43 -3.16 -31.37
N GLU A 97 32.18 -2.80 -30.31
CA GLU A 97 31.61 -2.55 -28.96
C GLU A 97 30.73 -1.29 -28.88
N ILE A 98 30.76 -0.43 -29.91
CA ILE A 98 29.93 0.79 -29.98
C ILE A 98 28.49 0.46 -30.43
N TYR A 99 28.30 -0.61 -31.19
CA TYR A 99 26.97 -1.07 -31.61
C TYR A 99 26.23 -1.86 -30.51
N ASP A 100 26.95 -2.30 -29.46
CA ASP A 100 26.41 -3.00 -28.29
C ASP A 100 26.10 -2.08 -27.10
N ILE A 101 26.05 -0.75 -27.32
CA ILE A 101 25.63 0.19 -26.28
C ILE A 101 24.12 0.05 -26.08
N ASP A 102 23.75 -0.60 -24.98
CA ASP A 102 22.38 -0.71 -24.46
C ASP A 102 21.67 0.66 -24.44
N LEU A 103 20.40 0.71 -24.86
CA LEU A 103 19.56 1.92 -24.86
C LEU A 103 19.48 2.55 -23.45
N ASP A 104 19.65 1.73 -22.40
CA ASP A 104 19.74 2.17 -21.00
C ASP A 104 21.00 2.99 -20.68
N ALA A 105 22.08 2.86 -21.46
CA ALA A 105 23.28 3.69 -21.34
C ALA A 105 23.09 5.08 -21.97
N ILE A 106 22.28 5.18 -23.04
CA ILE A 106 21.86 6.45 -23.63
C ILE A 106 20.92 7.20 -22.68
N GLY A 107 20.04 6.49 -21.96
CA GLY A 107 19.17 7.07 -20.93
C GLY A 107 19.91 7.63 -19.70
N LYS A 108 21.18 7.24 -19.49
CA LYS A 108 22.04 7.75 -18.40
C LYS A 108 22.84 8.99 -18.78
N LEU A 109 22.76 9.45 -20.04
CA LEU A 109 23.23 10.79 -20.40
C LEU A 109 22.33 11.81 -19.72
N LYS A 110 22.82 12.36 -18.59
CA LYS A 110 22.15 13.38 -17.78
C LYS A 110 21.94 14.68 -18.58
N GLY A 111 20.91 14.71 -19.41
CA GLY A 111 20.09 15.90 -19.55
C GLY A 111 19.16 15.95 -18.34
N ARG A 112 19.14 17.06 -17.60
CA ARG A 112 18.10 17.30 -16.57
C ARG A 112 16.73 17.39 -17.28
N LYS A 113 16.11 16.23 -17.57
CA LYS A 113 14.67 16.16 -17.82
C LYS A 113 13.99 15.93 -16.49
N LYS A 114 13.12 16.85 -16.09
CA LYS A 114 12.13 16.62 -15.03
C LYS A 114 11.33 15.38 -15.46
N CYS A 115 11.38 14.29 -14.68
CA CYS A 115 10.56 13.09 -14.97
C CYS A 115 9.12 13.53 -15.18
N SER A 116 8.47 13.03 -16.22
CA SER A 116 7.05 13.32 -16.44
C SER A 116 6.22 12.66 -15.34
N GLU A 117 5.06 13.23 -14.99
CA GLU A 117 4.13 12.64 -14.00
C GLU A 117 3.73 11.20 -14.36
N LEU A 118 3.67 10.89 -15.65
CA LEU A 118 3.42 9.55 -16.18
C LEU A 118 4.59 8.59 -15.88
N GLU A 119 5.83 9.03 -16.04
CA GLU A 119 7.01 8.21 -15.70
C GLU A 119 7.09 7.93 -14.21
N GLU A 120 6.70 8.89 -13.37
CA GLU A 120 6.62 8.69 -11.93
C GLU A 120 5.56 7.62 -11.58
N GLU A 121 4.38 7.68 -12.21
CA GLU A 121 3.31 6.69 -12.00
C GLU A 121 3.71 5.26 -12.45
N LEU A 122 4.42 5.15 -13.57
CA LEU A 122 4.88 3.86 -14.13
C LEU A 122 6.06 3.22 -13.37
N ASN A 123 6.80 4.03 -12.61
CA ASN A 123 7.94 3.57 -11.83
C ASN A 123 7.60 3.28 -10.36
N LYS A 124 6.36 3.53 -9.92
CA LYS A 124 5.90 3.17 -8.57
C LYS A 124 6.04 1.67 -8.35
N THR A 125 6.65 1.31 -7.23
CA THR A 125 6.85 -0.09 -6.85
C THR A 125 5.72 -0.60 -5.97
N THR A 126 5.28 -1.82 -6.24
CA THR A 126 4.26 -2.55 -5.48
C THR A 126 4.74 -3.96 -5.20
N LYS A 127 4.23 -4.54 -4.11
CA LYS A 127 4.48 -5.93 -3.72
C LYS A 127 3.22 -6.80 -3.85
N ILE A 128 2.14 -6.28 -4.46
CA ILE A 128 0.89 -7.03 -4.55
C ILE A 128 0.89 -7.90 -5.80
N SER A 129 1.25 -7.39 -6.98
CA SER A 129 1.13 -8.18 -8.22
C SER A 129 2.08 -9.35 -8.35
N THR A 130 3.13 -9.41 -7.54
CA THR A 130 3.90 -10.63 -7.33
C THR A 130 4.38 -10.59 -5.88
N ARG A 131 4.75 -11.72 -5.29
CA ARG A 131 5.34 -11.73 -3.94
C ARG A 131 6.70 -11.00 -3.87
N ASN A 132 7.24 -10.58 -5.02
CA ASN A 132 8.41 -9.72 -5.22
C ASN A 132 8.03 -8.24 -5.43
N ILE A 133 8.98 -7.34 -5.17
CA ILE A 133 8.80 -5.90 -5.46
C ILE A 133 8.97 -5.67 -6.97
N PHE A 134 7.90 -5.23 -7.65
CA PHE A 134 7.92 -4.81 -9.06
C PHE A 134 7.47 -3.36 -9.22
N SER A 135 7.99 -2.66 -10.23
CA SER A 135 7.36 -1.43 -10.69
C SER A 135 6.08 -1.78 -11.45
N THR A 136 5.09 -0.90 -11.41
CA THR A 136 3.80 -1.05 -12.12
C THR A 136 3.99 -1.35 -13.62
N ARG A 137 5.01 -0.76 -14.27
CA ARG A 137 5.38 -1.07 -15.67
C ARG A 137 5.71 -2.54 -15.93
N ASN A 138 6.26 -3.23 -14.94
CA ASN A 138 6.79 -4.58 -15.11
C ASN A 138 5.84 -5.68 -14.63
N ALA A 139 4.70 -5.28 -14.07
CA ALA A 139 3.70 -6.21 -13.58
C ALA A 139 2.81 -6.70 -14.73
N PRO A 140 2.47 -8.00 -14.78
CA PRO A 140 1.56 -8.54 -15.80
C PRO A 140 0.09 -8.13 -15.56
N ASN A 141 -0.27 -7.77 -14.32
CA ASN A 141 -1.62 -7.35 -13.97
C ASN A 141 -1.83 -5.84 -14.11
N ILE A 142 -3.09 -5.44 -14.27
CA ILE A 142 -3.49 -4.03 -14.25
C ILE A 142 -3.49 -3.52 -12.80
N ILE A 143 -2.51 -2.69 -12.45
CA ILE A 143 -2.36 -2.15 -11.08
C ILE A 143 -2.84 -0.70 -11.01
N THR A 144 -3.55 -0.37 -9.94
CA THR A 144 -3.84 1.01 -9.54
C THR A 144 -3.19 1.30 -8.19
N ILE A 145 -2.46 2.42 -8.08
CA ILE A 145 -1.86 2.86 -6.82
C ILE A 145 -2.42 4.24 -6.47
N ILE A 146 -3.09 4.33 -5.34
CA ILE A 146 -3.62 5.57 -4.78
C ILE A 146 -2.78 5.90 -3.55
N ASN A 147 -1.89 6.90 -3.66
CA ASN A 147 -1.04 7.34 -2.56
C ASN A 147 -1.75 8.37 -1.68
N GLU A 148 -1.18 8.64 -0.51
CA GLU A 148 -1.60 9.67 0.45
C GLU A 148 -1.96 11.00 -0.23
N GLU A 149 -1.14 11.50 -1.14
CA GLU A 149 -1.42 12.78 -1.80
C GLU A 149 -2.71 12.76 -2.62
N LYS A 150 -2.96 11.67 -3.38
CA LYS A 150 -4.22 11.48 -4.11
C LYS A 150 -5.40 11.31 -3.16
N ILE A 151 -5.23 10.59 -2.05
CA ILE A 151 -6.26 10.43 -1.02
C ILE A 151 -6.63 11.78 -0.41
N ARG A 152 -5.64 12.60 -0.04
CA ARG A 152 -5.87 13.92 0.54
C ARG A 152 -6.50 14.89 -0.46
N LYS A 153 -6.02 14.89 -1.71
CA LYS A 153 -6.54 15.77 -2.77
C LYS A 153 -7.95 15.39 -3.25
N SER A 154 -8.38 14.14 -3.09
CA SER A 154 -9.73 13.73 -3.50
C SER A 154 -10.83 14.20 -2.55
N GLY A 155 -10.48 14.63 -1.33
CA GLY A 155 -11.47 14.95 -0.30
C GLY A 155 -12.31 13.74 0.13
N ALA A 156 -11.84 12.52 -0.16
CA ALA A 156 -12.53 11.30 0.20
C ALA A 156 -12.67 11.19 1.72
N ARG A 157 -13.87 10.82 2.19
CA ARG A 157 -14.17 10.75 3.62
C ARG A 157 -14.08 9.32 4.16
N ASP A 158 -14.16 8.34 3.28
CA ASP A 158 -14.00 6.92 3.58
C ASP A 158 -13.41 6.16 2.38
N LEU A 159 -13.14 4.87 2.60
CA LEU A 159 -12.66 3.97 1.57
C LEU A 159 -13.63 3.81 0.38
N ILE A 160 -14.95 3.97 0.58
CA ILE A 160 -15.94 3.89 -0.52
C ILE A 160 -15.70 5.02 -1.51
N ASP A 161 -15.55 6.25 -0.99
CA ASP A 161 -15.25 7.45 -1.80
C ASP A 161 -13.96 7.24 -2.62
N ILE A 162 -12.91 6.66 -2.01
CA ILE A 162 -11.66 6.38 -2.72
C ILE A 162 -11.83 5.29 -3.79
N LEU A 163 -12.46 4.17 -3.44
CA LEU A 163 -12.59 3.02 -4.33
C LEU A 163 -13.49 3.32 -5.54
N LYS A 164 -14.46 4.22 -5.41
CA LYS A 164 -15.26 4.71 -6.56
C LYS A 164 -14.44 5.45 -7.61
N LEU A 165 -13.27 5.97 -7.28
CA LEU A 165 -12.35 6.59 -8.24
C LEU A 165 -11.60 5.54 -9.09
N VAL A 166 -11.64 4.27 -8.69
CA VAL A 166 -10.99 3.18 -9.42
C VAL A 166 -11.91 2.75 -10.57
N PRO A 167 -11.41 2.69 -11.82
CA PRO A 167 -12.25 2.28 -12.94
C PRO A 167 -12.87 0.91 -12.72
N SER A 168 -14.15 0.80 -13.11
CA SER A 168 -15.00 -0.40 -12.97
C SER A 168 -15.44 -0.74 -11.54
N PHE A 169 -15.04 0.02 -10.52
CA PHE A 169 -15.52 -0.15 -9.15
C PHE A 169 -16.79 0.69 -8.95
N HIS A 170 -17.79 0.09 -8.33
CA HIS A 170 -19.03 0.77 -7.96
C HIS A 170 -19.55 0.19 -6.65
N PHE A 171 -20.46 0.91 -6.00
CA PHE A 171 -21.12 0.43 -4.78
C PHE A 171 -22.62 0.47 -4.99
N ALA A 172 -23.29 -0.57 -4.54
CA ALA A 172 -24.73 -0.74 -4.63
C ALA A 172 -25.29 -1.24 -3.30
N LEU A 173 -26.61 -1.25 -3.20
CA LEU A 173 -27.35 -1.91 -2.14
C LEU A 173 -27.80 -3.27 -2.66
N ASP A 174 -27.69 -4.31 -1.84
CA ASP A 174 -28.32 -5.61 -2.13
C ASP A 174 -29.83 -5.56 -1.86
N GLU A 175 -30.53 -6.68 -2.04
CA GLU A 175 -31.97 -6.80 -1.79
C GLU A 175 -32.36 -6.50 -0.34
N LYS A 176 -31.41 -6.55 0.60
CA LYS A 176 -31.58 -6.27 2.02
C LYS A 176 -31.05 -4.90 2.43
N GLY A 177 -30.71 -4.03 1.48
CA GLY A 177 -30.22 -2.68 1.76
C GLY A 177 -28.77 -2.63 2.27
N LYS A 178 -27.99 -3.69 2.09
CA LYS A 178 -26.57 -3.74 2.51
C LYS A 178 -25.68 -3.10 1.47
N VAL A 179 -24.81 -2.21 1.93
CA VAL A 179 -23.80 -1.57 1.06
C VAL A 179 -22.70 -2.57 0.71
N GLY A 180 -22.59 -2.91 -0.58
CA GLY A 180 -21.60 -3.83 -1.10
C GLY A 180 -20.82 -3.29 -2.29
N LEU A 181 -19.64 -3.88 -2.51
CA LEU A 181 -18.76 -3.57 -3.63
C LEU A 181 -19.19 -4.35 -4.88
N GLY A 182 -19.23 -3.66 -6.01
CA GLY A 182 -19.36 -4.24 -7.34
C GLY A 182 -18.17 -3.90 -8.23
N ILE A 183 -17.78 -4.85 -9.08
CA ILE A 183 -16.68 -4.71 -10.03
C ILE A 183 -17.14 -5.16 -11.41
N ARG A 184 -16.95 -4.32 -12.44
CA ARG A 184 -17.35 -4.61 -13.84
C ARG A 184 -18.82 -5.03 -13.98
N GLY A 185 -19.72 -4.39 -13.22
CA GLY A 185 -21.15 -4.69 -13.21
C GLY A 185 -21.57 -5.92 -12.39
N ASN A 186 -20.62 -6.64 -11.77
CA ASN A 186 -20.92 -7.82 -10.95
C ASN A 186 -20.89 -7.51 -9.46
N TRP A 187 -21.86 -8.04 -8.71
CA TRP A 187 -21.83 -8.04 -7.27
C TRP A 187 -20.66 -8.89 -6.74
N SER A 188 -19.86 -8.27 -5.86
CA SER A 188 -18.54 -8.80 -5.46
C SER A 188 -18.34 -8.89 -3.94
N ASN A 189 -19.39 -8.64 -3.16
CA ASN A 189 -19.26 -8.48 -1.71
C ASN A 189 -19.00 -9.79 -0.97
N GLU A 190 -19.56 -10.91 -1.43
CA GLU A 190 -19.32 -12.25 -0.84
C GLU A 190 -18.14 -12.94 -1.53
N GLY A 191 -16.93 -12.73 -1.01
CA GLY A 191 -15.80 -13.59 -1.35
C GLY A 191 -15.33 -13.55 -2.81
N LYS A 192 -15.52 -12.44 -3.53
CA LYS A 192 -14.97 -12.24 -4.89
C LYS A 192 -13.91 -11.16 -4.98
N VAL A 193 -13.68 -10.46 -3.87
CA VAL A 193 -12.59 -9.48 -3.73
C VAL A 193 -11.81 -9.76 -2.46
N LEU A 194 -10.50 -9.90 -2.60
CA LEU A 194 -9.59 -10.01 -1.47
C LEU A 194 -9.25 -8.60 -0.97
N MET A 195 -9.59 -8.32 0.29
CA MET A 195 -9.12 -7.11 0.97
C MET A 195 -8.02 -7.47 1.96
N MET A 196 -6.94 -6.69 1.93
CA MET A 196 -5.85 -6.80 2.89
C MET A 196 -5.54 -5.46 3.54
N ILE A 197 -5.08 -5.51 4.78
CA ILE A 197 -4.41 -4.39 5.45
C ILE A 197 -3.03 -4.85 5.87
N ASP A 198 -2.01 -4.15 5.39
CA ASP A 198 -0.60 -4.48 5.63
C ASP A 198 -0.27 -5.96 5.33
N GLY A 199 -0.94 -6.53 4.31
CA GLY A 199 -0.79 -7.91 3.87
C GLY A 199 -1.54 -8.97 4.69
N GLN A 200 -2.35 -8.58 5.68
CA GLN A 200 -3.26 -9.48 6.40
C GLN A 200 -4.64 -9.45 5.73
N GLU A 201 -5.30 -10.60 5.61
CA GLU A 201 -6.60 -10.77 4.94
C GLU A 201 -7.76 -10.32 5.85
N PHE A 202 -8.58 -9.36 5.39
CA PHE A 202 -9.65 -8.71 6.19
C PHE A 202 -11.06 -9.17 5.84
N ASN A 203 -11.19 -10.08 4.86
CA ASN A 203 -12.43 -10.77 4.57
C ASN A 203 -12.89 -11.55 5.81
N GLU A 204 -14.21 -11.60 6.06
CA GLU A 204 -14.75 -12.51 7.06
C GLU A 204 -14.40 -13.96 6.69
N ILE A 205 -13.93 -14.75 7.67
CA ILE A 205 -13.48 -16.12 7.40
C ILE A 205 -14.66 -17.00 7.01
N PHE A 206 -15.81 -16.82 7.66
CA PHE A 206 -16.99 -17.67 7.44
C PHE A 206 -17.74 -17.34 6.14
N THR A 207 -17.88 -16.06 5.80
CA THR A 207 -18.75 -15.63 4.69
C THR A 207 -17.98 -15.04 3.50
N GLY A 208 -16.69 -14.74 3.67
CA GLY A 208 -15.91 -13.96 2.71
C GLY A 208 -16.34 -12.50 2.57
N LYS A 209 -17.34 -12.04 3.35
CA LYS A 209 -17.95 -10.71 3.22
C LYS A 209 -17.01 -9.60 3.66
N LEU A 210 -17.21 -8.44 3.06
CA LEU A 210 -16.58 -7.18 3.43
C LEU A 210 -17.67 -6.18 3.85
N TYR A 211 -17.37 -5.41 4.90
CA TYR A 211 -18.27 -4.36 5.39
C TYR A 211 -17.59 -3.01 5.18
N PHE A 212 -18.18 -2.21 4.29
CA PHE A 212 -17.71 -0.89 3.95
C PHE A 212 -18.55 0.21 4.59
N GLY A 213 -18.00 1.42 4.61
CA GLY A 213 -18.69 2.63 5.08
C GLY A 213 -18.24 3.05 6.47
N ASN A 214 -16.93 3.28 6.62
CA ASN A 214 -16.20 3.74 7.81
C ASN A 214 -15.38 2.68 8.57
N ARG A 215 -15.48 1.38 8.25
CA ARG A 215 -14.63 0.34 8.86
C ARG A 215 -13.13 0.62 8.73
N PHE A 216 -12.73 1.21 7.60
CA PHE A 216 -11.34 1.52 7.26
C PHE A 216 -11.19 3.03 7.07
N PRO A 217 -10.82 3.80 8.11
CA PRO A 217 -10.70 5.26 8.01
C PRO A 217 -9.60 5.64 7.03
N VAL A 218 -9.83 6.69 6.24
CA VAL A 218 -8.84 7.15 5.25
C VAL A 218 -7.60 7.76 5.89
N ASP A 219 -7.75 8.30 7.10
CA ASP A 219 -6.69 9.00 7.85
C ASP A 219 -5.55 8.06 8.26
N MET A 220 -5.80 6.75 8.40
CA MET A 220 -4.74 5.77 8.70
C MET A 220 -3.97 5.31 7.45
N ILE A 221 -4.49 5.61 6.25
CA ILE A 221 -4.03 5.01 5.00
C ILE A 221 -2.92 5.84 4.39
N LYS A 222 -1.73 5.24 4.27
CA LYS A 222 -0.63 5.83 3.50
C LYS A 222 -0.85 5.63 2.00
N ARG A 223 -1.27 4.44 1.60
CA ARG A 223 -1.57 4.13 0.21
C ARG A 223 -2.45 2.91 0.08
N ILE A 224 -3.17 2.84 -1.02
CA ILE A 224 -3.94 1.69 -1.46
C ILE A 224 -3.31 1.21 -2.76
N GLU A 225 -2.99 -0.07 -2.83
CA GLU A 225 -2.56 -0.69 -4.07
C GLU A 225 -3.54 -1.80 -4.46
N ILE A 226 -3.96 -1.79 -5.73
CA ILE A 226 -5.10 -2.57 -6.23
C ILE A 226 -4.68 -3.32 -7.48
N ILE A 227 -4.84 -4.64 -7.47
CA ILE A 227 -4.88 -5.45 -8.68
C ILE A 227 -6.32 -5.47 -9.18
N ARG A 228 -6.53 -5.04 -10.43
CA ARG A 228 -7.83 -5.09 -11.09
C ARG A 228 -7.91 -6.35 -11.96
N GLY A 229 -8.83 -7.25 -11.63
CA GLY A 229 -8.97 -8.57 -12.25
C GLY A 229 -8.46 -9.70 -11.35
N ALA A 230 -8.36 -10.89 -11.93
CA ALA A 230 -8.00 -12.11 -11.21
C ALA A 230 -6.61 -12.01 -10.58
N GLY A 231 -6.54 -12.29 -9.28
CA GLY A 231 -5.34 -12.43 -8.46
C GLY A 231 -5.25 -13.78 -7.74
N SER A 232 -6.19 -14.70 -7.96
CA SER A 232 -6.27 -15.99 -7.27
C SER A 232 -5.04 -16.87 -7.43
N ALA A 233 -4.31 -16.76 -8.54
CA ALA A 233 -3.06 -17.49 -8.73
C ALA A 233 -2.00 -17.16 -7.66
N ASP A 234 -1.92 -15.91 -7.21
CA ASP A 234 -0.94 -15.46 -6.23
C ASP A 234 -1.48 -15.45 -4.78
N TYR A 235 -2.77 -15.14 -4.64
CA TYR A 235 -3.42 -14.87 -3.35
C TYR A 235 -4.41 -15.92 -2.88
N GLY A 236 -4.80 -16.85 -3.76
CA GLY A 236 -5.78 -17.89 -3.45
C GLY A 236 -7.22 -17.36 -3.42
N GLY A 237 -7.96 -17.76 -2.39
CA GLY A 237 -9.38 -17.45 -2.21
C GLY A 237 -9.69 -15.95 -2.25
N PHE A 238 -10.92 -15.61 -2.62
CA PHE A 238 -11.46 -14.25 -2.72
C PHE A 238 -10.85 -13.33 -3.78
N ALA A 239 -9.69 -13.64 -4.36
CA ALA A 239 -9.03 -12.78 -5.34
C ALA A 239 -9.56 -12.95 -6.79
N GLU A 240 -10.87 -13.08 -6.98
CA GLU A 240 -11.49 -13.34 -8.29
C GLU A 240 -11.55 -12.06 -9.16
N PHE A 241 -12.07 -10.96 -8.61
CA PHE A 241 -12.27 -9.72 -9.35
C PHE A 241 -11.25 -8.62 -9.02
N ALA A 242 -10.69 -8.64 -7.81
CA ALA A 242 -9.65 -7.72 -7.41
C ALA A 242 -8.91 -8.18 -6.15
N VAL A 243 -7.71 -7.62 -5.97
CA VAL A 243 -6.96 -7.64 -4.71
C VAL A 243 -6.74 -6.19 -4.29
N ILE A 244 -7.25 -5.80 -3.12
CA ILE A 244 -7.12 -4.46 -2.55
C ILE A 244 -6.23 -4.57 -1.32
N ASN A 245 -5.04 -3.97 -1.33
CA ASN A 245 -4.19 -3.90 -0.14
C ASN A 245 -4.09 -2.46 0.34
N ILE A 246 -4.53 -2.23 1.55
CA ILE A 246 -4.40 -0.98 2.28
C ILE A 246 -3.08 -1.04 3.03
N ILE A 247 -2.25 -0.04 2.84
CA ILE A 247 -0.97 0.10 3.54
C ILE A 247 -1.11 1.30 4.46
N THR A 248 -1.06 1.03 5.75
CA THR A 248 -1.16 2.08 6.77
C THR A 248 0.20 2.72 7.01
N TYR A 249 0.20 3.94 7.56
CA TYR A 249 1.45 4.60 7.92
C TYR A 249 2.30 3.73 8.86
N ASN A 250 3.61 3.84 8.72
CA ASN A 250 4.56 3.26 9.65
C ASN A 250 5.63 4.28 10.04
N SER A 251 6.46 3.88 10.99
CA SER A 251 7.63 4.59 11.54
C SER A 251 8.64 5.14 10.52
N LYS A 252 8.71 4.58 9.31
CA LYS A 252 9.59 5.10 8.24
C LYS A 252 8.95 6.23 7.45
N ASP A 253 7.66 6.43 7.62
CA ASP A 253 6.88 7.41 6.87
C ASP A 253 6.81 8.72 7.67
N THR A 254 6.44 8.61 8.94
CA THR A 254 6.40 9.72 9.89
C THR A 254 6.82 9.23 11.28
N GLU A 255 7.42 10.12 12.07
CA GLU A 255 7.69 9.92 13.49
C GLU A 255 6.86 10.91 14.32
N GLY A 256 6.49 10.50 15.53
CA GLY A 256 5.74 11.33 16.47
C GLY A 256 4.34 10.78 16.76
N LEU A 257 3.52 11.68 17.31
CA LEU A 257 2.15 11.41 17.71
C LEU A 257 1.20 12.21 16.83
N ASP A 258 0.33 11.52 16.11
CA ASP A 258 -0.80 12.15 15.42
C ASP A 258 -2.09 11.84 16.19
N VAL A 259 -2.92 12.86 16.37
CA VAL A 259 -4.25 12.75 16.96
C VAL A 259 -5.21 13.39 15.97
N PHE A 260 -6.32 12.72 15.68
CA PHE A 260 -7.38 13.31 14.90
C PHE A 260 -8.75 12.97 15.49
N TRP A 261 -9.67 13.90 15.30
CA TRP A 261 -11.07 13.70 15.60
C TRP A 261 -11.89 14.32 14.47
N VAL A 262 -12.77 13.53 13.85
CA VAL A 262 -13.58 13.94 12.70
C VAL A 262 -15.04 13.68 13.03
N LYS A 263 -15.87 14.72 12.96
CA LYS A 263 -17.32 14.65 13.15
C LYS A 263 -18.02 15.15 11.90
N GLY A 264 -18.89 14.33 11.31
CA GLY A 264 -19.65 14.63 10.11
C GLY A 264 -21.15 14.61 10.39
N LYS A 265 -21.86 15.64 9.92
CA LYS A 265 -23.32 15.73 9.96
C LYS A 265 -23.86 15.98 8.56
N ALA A 266 -24.92 15.27 8.17
CA ALA A 266 -25.66 15.49 6.92
C ALA A 266 -27.14 15.27 7.17
N ASP A 267 -28.02 16.06 6.54
CA ASP A 267 -29.49 15.99 6.68
C ASP A 267 -29.99 15.95 8.13
N GLY A 268 -29.34 16.72 9.00
CA GLY A 268 -29.68 16.75 10.43
C GLY A 268 -29.13 15.58 11.26
N MET A 269 -28.50 14.58 10.63
CA MET A 269 -28.03 13.35 11.27
C MET A 269 -26.51 13.28 11.40
N LEU A 270 -26.02 12.68 12.47
CA LEU A 270 -24.61 12.28 12.56
C LEU A 270 -24.35 11.19 11.53
N VAL A 271 -23.43 11.42 10.60
CA VAL A 271 -23.04 10.42 9.59
C VAL A 271 -21.66 9.85 9.87
N ARG A 272 -20.83 10.55 10.65
CA ARG A 272 -19.48 10.10 10.99
C ARG A 272 -19.02 10.68 12.33
N ASN A 273 -18.36 9.88 13.14
CA ASN A 273 -17.64 10.33 14.33
C ASN A 273 -16.43 9.42 14.54
N ASN A 274 -15.24 9.94 14.27
CA ASN A 274 -14.01 9.16 14.17
C ASN A 274 -12.96 9.77 15.07
N PHE A 275 -12.39 8.99 15.97
CA PHE A 275 -11.23 9.35 16.75
C PHE A 275 -10.07 8.42 16.39
N GLY A 276 -8.87 8.96 16.25
CA GLY A 276 -7.69 8.12 16.13
C GLY A 276 -6.44 8.74 16.70
N LEU A 277 -5.53 7.85 17.08
CA LEU A 277 -4.31 8.12 17.82
C LEU A 277 -3.20 7.25 17.24
N PHE A 278 -2.18 7.87 16.66
CA PHE A 278 -1.09 7.17 15.97
C PHE A 278 0.26 7.59 16.53
N PHE A 279 0.95 6.66 17.17
CA PHE A 279 2.32 6.85 17.65
C PHE A 279 3.29 6.07 16.79
N ARG A 280 4.34 6.74 16.31
CA ARG A 280 5.41 6.12 15.50
C ARG A 280 6.77 6.57 16.00
N LYS A 281 7.68 5.62 16.15
CA LYS A 281 9.07 5.91 16.48
C LYS A 281 10.02 4.99 15.75
N ASN A 282 11.08 5.57 15.22
CA ASN A 282 12.16 4.84 14.58
C ASN A 282 13.45 5.04 15.38
N TRP A 283 14.21 3.98 15.54
CA TRP A 283 15.55 3.96 16.10
C TRP A 283 16.49 3.30 15.09
N GLN A 284 17.80 3.33 15.34
CA GLN A 284 18.78 2.84 14.37
C GLN A 284 18.55 1.39 13.91
N ASN A 285 18.09 0.51 14.82
CA ASN A 285 17.90 -0.92 14.56
C ASN A 285 16.49 -1.43 14.90
N SER A 286 15.59 -0.57 15.35
CA SER A 286 14.22 -0.93 15.71
C SER A 286 13.25 0.13 15.25
N ASP A 287 12.01 -0.28 15.03
CA ASP A 287 10.93 0.66 14.80
C ASP A 287 9.62 0.17 15.40
N LEU A 288 8.81 1.12 15.87
CA LEU A 288 7.54 0.91 16.54
C LEU A 288 6.48 1.77 15.88
N SER A 289 5.31 1.19 15.62
CA SER A 289 4.11 1.91 15.19
C SER A 289 2.92 1.36 15.96
N ILE A 290 2.20 2.25 16.64
CA ILE A 290 0.98 1.95 17.38
C ILE A 290 -0.11 2.83 16.78
N GLN A 291 -1.25 2.23 16.44
CA GLN A 291 -2.40 2.93 15.92
C GLN A 291 -3.64 2.47 16.66
N PHE A 292 -4.44 3.43 17.09
CA PHE A 292 -5.78 3.21 17.62
C PHE A 292 -6.77 4.03 16.80
N PHE A 293 -7.91 3.44 16.51
CA PHE A 293 -9.02 4.09 15.85
C PHE A 293 -10.33 3.60 16.45
N SER A 294 -11.26 4.53 16.68
CA SER A 294 -12.63 4.24 17.05
C SER A 294 -13.55 5.13 16.22
N GLY A 295 -14.59 4.54 15.66
CA GLY A 295 -15.45 5.20 14.69
C GLY A 295 -16.92 4.90 14.87
N TYR A 296 -17.72 5.77 14.29
CA TYR A 296 -19.12 5.58 13.98
C TYR A 296 -19.34 6.06 12.54
N GLY A 297 -20.06 5.29 11.73
CA GLY A 297 -20.40 5.66 10.37
C GLY A 297 -21.81 5.23 9.98
N GLN A 298 -22.56 6.12 9.35
CA GLN A 298 -23.77 5.74 8.62
C GLN A 298 -23.36 5.27 7.22
N ARG A 299 -23.64 4.01 6.87
CA ARG A 299 -23.23 3.44 5.57
C ARG A 299 -24.10 3.93 4.40
N SER A 300 -25.41 4.08 4.60
CA SER A 300 -26.36 4.55 3.59
C SER A 300 -27.52 5.30 4.26
N ASN A 301 -28.02 6.37 3.64
CA ASN A 301 -29.26 7.04 4.03
C ASN A 301 -30.35 6.91 2.95
N LYS A 302 -30.12 6.05 1.94
CA LYS A 302 -31.06 5.89 0.82
C LYS A 302 -32.37 5.26 1.28
N GLU A 303 -33.42 5.63 0.57
CA GLU A 303 -34.65 4.86 0.50
C GLU A 303 -34.37 3.58 -0.30
N HIS A 304 -34.71 2.44 0.29
CA HIS A 304 -34.48 1.11 -0.25
C HIS A 304 -35.83 0.42 -0.50
N LEU A 305 -36.00 -0.15 -1.69
CA LEU A 305 -37.17 -0.95 -2.01
C LEU A 305 -36.99 -2.35 -1.42
N ALA A 306 -37.77 -2.62 -0.39
CA ALA A 306 -37.80 -3.87 0.32
C ALA A 306 -38.58 -4.93 -0.47
N PHE A 307 -37.92 -6.02 -0.87
CA PHE A 307 -38.61 -7.16 -1.47
C PHE A 307 -38.95 -8.20 -0.39
N TYR A 308 -40.24 -8.52 -0.27
CA TYR A 308 -40.79 -9.48 0.68
C TYR A 308 -40.64 -10.94 0.18
N ASP A 309 -40.56 -11.91 1.09
CA ASP A 309 -40.51 -13.35 0.75
C ASP A 309 -41.79 -13.76 0.00
N MET A 310 -41.63 -14.20 -1.25
CA MET A 310 -42.72 -14.49 -2.19
C MET A 310 -43.50 -15.78 -1.88
N ARG A 311 -43.27 -16.41 -0.72
CA ARG A 311 -43.90 -17.69 -0.36
C ARG A 311 -45.38 -17.61 0.08
N ASN A 312 -45.92 -16.42 0.40
CA ASN A 312 -47.33 -16.23 0.79
C ASN A 312 -48.07 -15.34 -0.22
N TRP A 313 -48.59 -15.95 -1.28
CA TRP A 313 -49.00 -15.27 -2.53
C TRP A 313 -50.34 -14.50 -2.50
N SER A 314 -51.21 -14.60 -1.50
CA SER A 314 -52.63 -14.25 -1.78
C SER A 314 -53.07 -12.79 -1.65
N GLU A 315 -52.38 -11.87 -0.95
CA GLU A 315 -53.07 -10.62 -0.56
C GLU A 315 -52.32 -9.27 -0.65
N HIS A 316 -50.99 -9.23 -0.79
CA HIS A 316 -50.26 -7.95 -0.61
C HIS A 316 -49.29 -7.64 -1.76
N GLY A 317 -49.55 -6.52 -2.44
CA GLY A 317 -48.75 -6.02 -3.55
C GLY A 317 -47.42 -5.36 -3.13
N ILE A 318 -46.41 -5.54 -3.99
CA ILE A 318 -45.27 -4.68 -4.34
C ILE A 318 -44.63 -3.85 -3.21
N SER A 319 -43.46 -4.31 -2.76
CA SER A 319 -42.33 -3.60 -2.12
C SER A 319 -42.59 -2.36 -1.26
N ASP A 320 -42.17 -2.38 0.01
CA ASP A 320 -42.14 -1.17 0.84
C ASP A 320 -40.89 -0.33 0.61
N ILE A 321 -41.05 1.00 0.74
CA ILE A 321 -39.92 1.92 0.78
C ILE A 321 -39.43 2.02 2.23
N VAL A 322 -38.23 1.52 2.49
CA VAL A 322 -37.57 1.57 3.80
C VAL A 322 -36.41 2.54 3.77
N SER A 323 -36.41 3.52 4.69
CA SER A 323 -35.25 4.38 4.86
C SER A 323 -34.13 3.64 5.59
N LEU A 324 -32.93 3.65 5.02
CA LEU A 324 -31.73 3.11 5.69
C LEU A 324 -31.16 4.04 6.76
N ARG A 325 -31.75 5.23 6.93
CA ARG A 325 -31.34 6.22 7.94
C ARG A 325 -31.40 5.62 9.35
N ASN A 326 -30.28 5.63 10.08
CA ASN A 326 -30.10 4.98 11.40
C ASN A 326 -30.34 3.45 11.43
N GLU A 327 -30.42 2.81 10.27
CA GLU A 327 -30.63 1.36 10.14
C GLU A 327 -29.49 0.66 9.38
N SER A 328 -28.40 1.38 9.11
CA SER A 328 -27.23 0.87 8.38
C SER A 328 -25.92 1.38 8.99
N ASP A 329 -25.87 1.60 10.30
CA ASP A 329 -24.68 2.12 10.96
C ASP A 329 -23.62 1.04 11.19
N ILE A 330 -22.38 1.49 11.32
CA ILE A 330 -21.22 0.68 11.68
C ILE A 330 -20.38 1.38 12.75
N LYS A 331 -19.93 0.61 13.75
CA LYS A 331 -19.09 1.07 14.84
C LYS A 331 -17.77 0.28 14.85
N PRO A 332 -16.76 0.72 14.09
CA PRO A 332 -15.46 0.07 14.07
C PRO A 332 -14.54 0.56 15.19
N ASN A 333 -13.77 -0.37 15.75
CA ASN A 333 -12.63 -0.14 16.62
C ASN A 333 -11.47 -0.94 16.05
N PHE A 334 -10.35 -0.26 15.82
CA PHE A 334 -9.17 -0.84 15.22
C PHE A 334 -7.93 -0.52 16.03
N PHE A 335 -7.13 -1.54 16.30
CA PHE A 335 -5.82 -1.41 16.92
C PHE A 335 -4.77 -2.06 16.04
N SER A 336 -3.63 -1.39 15.89
CA SER A 336 -2.46 -1.92 15.20
C SER A 336 -1.22 -1.66 16.02
N LEU A 337 -0.45 -2.71 16.30
CA LEU A 337 0.90 -2.62 16.83
C LEU A 337 1.84 -3.30 15.84
N LYS A 338 2.87 -2.57 15.40
CA LYS A 338 3.95 -3.07 14.54
C LYS A 338 5.26 -2.80 15.24
N TYR A 339 6.05 -3.83 15.45
CA TYR A 339 7.38 -3.73 16.01
C TYR A 339 8.38 -4.45 15.11
N ARG A 340 9.52 -3.82 14.85
CA ARG A 340 10.62 -4.43 14.14
C ARG A 340 11.89 -4.25 14.94
N TYR A 341 12.71 -5.29 14.99
CA TYR A 341 14.06 -5.23 15.53
C TYR A 341 14.98 -6.08 14.66
N LYS A 342 15.93 -5.42 13.98
CA LYS A 342 16.86 -6.05 13.03
C LYS A 342 16.10 -6.92 12.00
N ASN A 343 16.29 -8.23 12.06
CA ASN A 343 15.72 -9.22 11.15
C ASN A 343 14.34 -9.74 11.59
N PHE A 344 13.90 -9.40 12.79
CA PHE A 344 12.62 -9.81 13.34
C PHE A 344 11.58 -8.69 13.16
N SER A 345 10.35 -9.08 12.81
CA SER A 345 9.19 -8.20 12.85
C SER A 345 8.00 -8.93 13.47
N PHE A 346 7.31 -8.24 14.36
CA PHE A 346 6.05 -8.65 14.94
C PHE A 346 4.98 -7.62 14.60
N LYS A 347 3.77 -8.09 14.31
CA LYS A 347 2.61 -7.25 14.08
C LYS A 347 1.40 -7.90 14.74
N THR A 348 0.61 -7.11 15.43
CA THR A 348 -0.74 -7.49 15.86
C THR A 348 -1.75 -6.46 15.37
N LEU A 349 -2.86 -6.92 14.83
CA LEU A 349 -4.01 -6.10 14.43
C LEU A 349 -5.24 -6.65 15.15
N ILE A 350 -6.05 -5.76 15.72
CA ILE A 350 -7.35 -6.11 16.30
C ILE A 350 -8.39 -5.28 15.54
N ASP A 351 -9.34 -5.96 14.91
CA ASP A 351 -10.42 -5.35 14.13
C ASP A 351 -11.76 -5.79 14.72
N ASN A 352 -12.40 -4.86 15.44
CA ASN A 352 -13.66 -5.09 16.15
C ASN A 352 -14.71 -4.16 15.58
N TYR A 353 -15.76 -4.70 14.98
CA TYR A 353 -16.81 -3.87 14.39
C TYR A 353 -18.19 -4.43 14.67
N GLU A 354 -19.12 -3.52 14.96
CA GLU A 354 -20.55 -3.79 15.02
C GLU A 354 -21.21 -3.20 13.77
N VAL A 355 -21.96 -4.02 13.04
CA VAL A 355 -22.74 -3.62 11.88
C VAL A 355 -24.22 -3.85 12.17
N LYS A 356 -25.03 -2.85 11.85
CA LYS A 356 -26.47 -2.98 11.79
C LYS A 356 -26.90 -3.18 10.35
N ASP A 357 -27.57 -4.30 10.09
CA ASP A 357 -28.12 -4.66 8.78
C ASP A 357 -29.62 -4.98 8.93
N LEU A 358 -30.38 -4.80 7.84
CA LEU A 358 -31.72 -5.37 7.70
C LEU A 358 -31.60 -6.82 7.22
N THR A 359 -32.43 -7.73 7.75
CA THR A 359 -32.32 -9.17 7.46
C THR A 359 -33.58 -9.81 6.92
N ASN A 360 -34.75 -9.41 7.44
CA ASN A 360 -36.05 -9.72 6.88
C ASN A 360 -36.88 -8.45 6.84
N LEU A 361 -37.38 -8.18 5.66
CA LEU A 361 -38.46 -7.26 5.43
C LEU A 361 -39.66 -8.19 5.42
N ASP A 362 -40.37 -8.30 6.55
CA ASP A 362 -41.68 -8.94 6.64
C ASP A 362 -42.70 -7.84 6.88
N ILE A 363 -43.91 -7.96 6.30
CA ILE A 363 -44.84 -6.85 6.09
C ILE A 363 -45.23 -6.16 7.41
N ASP A 364 -45.27 -6.94 8.50
CA ASP A 364 -45.68 -6.45 9.82
C ASP A 364 -44.51 -6.22 10.80
N LYS A 365 -43.29 -6.69 10.50
CA LYS A 365 -42.15 -6.60 11.43
C LYS A 365 -40.83 -6.34 10.69
N ARG A 366 -40.28 -5.14 10.93
CA ARG A 366 -38.92 -4.78 10.49
C ARG A 366 -37.90 -5.44 11.41
N HIS A 367 -37.27 -6.50 10.95
CA HIS A 367 -36.25 -7.19 11.73
C HIS A 367 -34.87 -6.60 11.48
N LYS A 368 -34.19 -6.33 12.59
CA LYS A 368 -32.82 -5.82 12.65
C LYS A 368 -31.91 -6.96 13.05
N THR A 369 -30.75 -7.02 12.40
CA THR A 369 -29.65 -7.87 12.84
C THR A 369 -28.46 -7.03 13.16
N ILE A 370 -27.93 -7.25 14.35
CA ILE A 370 -26.68 -6.69 14.82
C ILE A 370 -25.62 -7.78 14.64
N LEU A 371 -24.63 -7.49 13.82
CA LEU A 371 -23.49 -8.36 13.56
C LEU A 371 -22.29 -7.76 14.29
N LYS A 372 -21.76 -8.46 15.29
CA LYS A 372 -20.49 -8.10 15.90
C LYS A 372 -19.43 -9.07 15.42
N THR A 373 -18.29 -8.54 15.03
CA THR A 373 -17.16 -9.35 14.62
C THR A 373 -15.90 -8.78 15.26
N GLU A 374 -15.14 -9.66 15.89
CA GLU A 374 -13.84 -9.36 16.46
C GLU A 374 -12.82 -10.27 15.78
N THR A 375 -11.74 -9.69 15.27
CA THR A 375 -10.66 -10.46 14.65
C THR A 375 -9.31 -9.97 15.15
N ILE A 376 -8.52 -10.92 15.66
CA ILE A 376 -7.15 -10.70 16.09
C ILE A 376 -6.21 -11.36 15.07
N TYR A 377 -5.36 -10.56 14.47
CA TYR A 377 -4.32 -10.98 13.53
C TYR A 377 -2.97 -10.84 14.21
N ASN A 378 -2.22 -11.93 14.32
CA ASN A 378 -0.84 -11.92 14.81
C ASN A 378 0.09 -12.43 13.71
N GLU A 379 1.14 -11.66 13.42
CA GLU A 379 2.18 -12.02 12.45
C GLU A 379 3.54 -11.92 13.12
N ALA A 380 4.25 -13.03 13.17
CA ALA A 380 5.66 -13.08 13.52
C ALA A 380 6.47 -13.45 12.28
N LYS A 381 7.53 -12.69 12.00
CA LYS A 381 8.36 -12.90 10.82
C LYS A 381 9.82 -12.70 11.16
N TYR A 382 10.65 -13.62 10.69
CA TYR A 382 12.10 -13.58 10.85
C TYR A 382 12.80 -13.76 9.52
N ASN A 383 13.70 -12.84 9.21
CA ASN A 383 14.58 -12.97 8.05
C ASN A 383 15.79 -13.83 8.42
N LEU A 384 15.70 -15.13 8.12
CA LEU A 384 16.71 -16.15 8.43
C LEU A 384 18.02 -15.86 7.69
N TYR A 385 17.92 -15.39 6.45
CA TYR A 385 19.08 -15.08 5.64
C TYR A 385 18.77 -13.96 4.66
N ASN A 386 19.60 -12.93 4.61
CA ASN A 386 19.38 -11.77 3.77
C ASN A 386 20.67 -11.29 3.10
N ASN A 387 20.84 -11.61 1.82
CA ASN A 387 21.91 -11.06 0.99
C ASN A 387 21.36 -10.59 -0.37
N LYS A 388 22.23 -10.06 -1.25
CA LYS A 388 21.81 -9.50 -2.56
C LYS A 388 21.22 -10.54 -3.54
N LYS A 389 21.49 -11.83 -3.34
CA LYS A 389 21.04 -12.94 -4.20
C LYS A 389 19.95 -13.80 -3.56
N VAL A 390 19.97 -14.00 -2.25
CA VAL A 390 19.11 -14.92 -1.52
C VAL A 390 18.50 -14.18 -0.34
N ASN A 391 17.19 -14.31 -0.18
CA ASN A 391 16.46 -13.82 0.98
C ASN A 391 15.49 -14.91 1.44
N LEU A 392 15.72 -15.46 2.64
CA LEU A 392 14.94 -16.55 3.23
C LEU A 392 14.18 -16.02 4.45
N ILE A 393 12.86 -16.15 4.41
CA ILE A 393 11.96 -15.60 5.40
C ILE A 393 11.12 -16.74 5.97
N SER A 394 11.15 -16.89 7.30
CA SER A 394 10.13 -17.64 8.03
C SER A 394 9.07 -16.66 8.54
N LYS A 395 7.80 -17.04 8.43
CA LYS A 395 6.67 -16.25 8.91
C LYS A 395 5.58 -17.17 9.45
N VAL A 396 5.00 -16.82 10.58
CA VAL A 396 3.79 -17.44 11.12
C VAL A 396 2.72 -16.37 11.26
N ASN A 397 1.55 -16.64 10.69
CA ASN A 397 0.34 -15.85 10.88
C ASN A 397 -0.65 -16.65 11.74
N LEU A 398 -1.25 -16.03 12.74
CA LEU A 398 -2.34 -16.56 13.54
C LEU A 398 -3.51 -15.59 13.45
N ILE A 399 -4.68 -16.07 13.05
CA ILE A 399 -5.91 -15.29 12.94
C ILE A 399 -6.93 -15.95 13.85
N ILE A 400 -7.52 -15.18 14.75
CA ILE A 400 -8.61 -15.62 15.62
C ILE A 400 -9.79 -14.69 15.32
N GLN A 401 -10.92 -15.24 14.89
CA GLN A 401 -12.13 -14.48 14.58
C GLN A 401 -13.29 -15.03 15.39
N SER A 402 -13.96 -14.17 16.12
CA SER A 402 -15.27 -14.43 16.71
C SER A 402 -16.34 -13.62 15.98
N LYS A 403 -17.52 -14.21 15.84
CA LYS A 403 -18.68 -13.52 15.26
C LYS A 403 -19.92 -13.85 16.07
N GLU A 404 -20.62 -12.79 16.48
CA GLU A 404 -21.89 -12.84 17.21
C GLU A 404 -22.97 -12.25 16.28
N ILE A 405 -24.09 -12.97 16.14
CA ILE A 405 -25.21 -12.59 15.30
C ILE A 405 -26.45 -12.48 16.18
N ASN A 406 -26.92 -11.25 16.41
CA ASN A 406 -28.13 -11.00 17.19
C ASN A 406 -29.25 -10.56 16.27
N SER A 407 -30.24 -11.43 16.07
CA SER A 407 -31.43 -11.14 15.27
C SER A 407 -32.63 -10.87 16.18
N THR A 408 -33.41 -9.84 15.84
CA THR A 408 -34.66 -9.50 16.55
C THR A 408 -35.85 -10.36 16.11
N ASN A 409 -35.64 -11.41 15.31
CA ASN A 409 -36.70 -12.30 14.85
C ASN A 409 -36.65 -13.65 15.57
N ALA A 410 -37.78 -14.05 16.17
CA ALA A 410 -37.95 -15.35 16.83
C ALA A 410 -38.12 -16.51 15.83
N ASP A 411 -38.48 -16.23 14.57
CA ASP A 411 -38.77 -17.24 13.55
C ASP A 411 -37.60 -17.50 12.55
N THR A 412 -36.45 -16.85 12.75
CA THR A 412 -35.24 -17.14 11.94
C THR A 412 -34.29 -18.09 12.65
N ILE A 413 -33.69 -19.00 11.88
CA ILE A 413 -32.66 -20.01 12.21
C ILE A 413 -31.38 -19.44 12.90
N TYR A 414 -31.32 -18.12 13.13
CA TYR A 414 -30.16 -17.39 13.66
C TYR A 414 -30.45 -16.72 15.02
N SER A 415 -31.12 -17.41 15.95
CA SER A 415 -31.13 -16.99 17.35
C SER A 415 -29.72 -17.17 17.91
N GLU A 416 -29.02 -16.05 18.15
CA GLU A 416 -27.70 -15.94 18.79
C GLU A 416 -26.69 -17.01 18.34
N ILE A 417 -26.01 -16.74 17.22
CA ILE A 417 -24.91 -17.60 16.77
C ILE A 417 -23.57 -16.97 17.13
N GLU A 418 -22.84 -17.64 18.02
CA GLU A 418 -21.43 -17.39 18.26
C GLU A 418 -20.57 -18.43 17.55
N ASN A 419 -19.73 -17.97 16.62
CA ASN A 419 -18.77 -18.80 15.93
C ASN A 419 -17.35 -18.33 16.24
N LEU A 420 -16.49 -19.25 16.69
CA LEU A 420 -15.05 -19.01 16.85
C LEU A 420 -14.29 -19.75 15.76
N THR A 421 -13.45 -19.01 15.02
CA THR A 421 -12.57 -19.56 14.00
C THR A 421 -11.12 -19.23 14.32
N VAL A 422 -10.26 -20.25 14.30
CA VAL A 422 -8.81 -20.10 14.49
C VAL A 422 -8.09 -20.59 13.25
N LYS A 423 -7.23 -19.74 12.69
CA LYS A 423 -6.48 -19.99 11.45
C LYS A 423 -5.00 -19.76 11.67
N ILE A 424 -4.19 -20.81 11.58
CA ILE A 424 -2.72 -20.75 11.74
C ILE A 424 -2.07 -21.01 10.39
N LYS A 425 -1.23 -20.08 9.94
CA LYS A 425 -0.53 -20.09 8.64
C LYS A 425 0.99 -19.97 8.80
N PRO A 426 1.72 -21.04 9.19
CA PRO A 426 3.18 -21.04 9.11
C PRO A 426 3.63 -21.12 7.65
N SER A 427 4.69 -20.38 7.32
CA SER A 427 5.16 -20.22 5.96
C SER A 427 6.67 -20.02 5.88
N LEU A 428 7.27 -20.59 4.85
CA LEU A 428 8.67 -20.39 4.51
C LEU A 428 8.75 -19.83 3.09
N LEU A 429 9.45 -18.72 2.92
CA LEU A 429 9.55 -17.99 1.65
C LEU A 429 11.03 -17.80 1.28
N LEU A 430 11.43 -18.37 0.15
CA LEU A 430 12.76 -18.21 -0.43
C LEU A 430 12.67 -17.32 -1.67
N TYR A 431 13.40 -16.22 -1.66
CA TYR A 431 13.61 -15.37 -2.82
C TYR A 431 15.02 -15.57 -3.33
N TYR A 432 15.16 -15.95 -4.60
CA TYR A 432 16.46 -16.16 -5.23
C TYR A 432 16.59 -15.35 -6.52
N LYS A 433 17.57 -14.46 -6.55
CA LYS A 433 17.95 -13.66 -7.72
C LYS A 433 19.15 -14.31 -8.39
N PHE A 434 18.88 -15.12 -9.42
CA PHE A 434 19.92 -15.75 -10.22
C PHE A 434 20.76 -14.70 -10.96
N ASN A 435 20.10 -13.77 -11.66
CA ASN A 435 20.74 -12.61 -12.28
C ASN A 435 19.77 -11.40 -12.37
N HIS A 436 20.09 -10.36 -13.16
CA HIS A 436 19.23 -9.17 -13.28
C HIS A 436 17.93 -9.43 -14.06
N ARG A 437 17.86 -10.51 -14.84
CA ARG A 437 16.71 -10.91 -15.66
C ARG A 437 15.86 -12.00 -15.02
N ILE A 438 16.47 -12.91 -14.29
CA ILE A 438 15.82 -14.12 -13.76
C ILE A 438 15.75 -14.06 -12.23
N LYS A 439 14.53 -14.15 -11.71
CA LYS A 439 14.24 -14.19 -10.28
C LYS A 439 13.27 -15.32 -9.98
N PHE A 440 13.50 -16.03 -8.88
CA PHE A 440 12.63 -17.10 -8.39
C PHE A 440 12.10 -16.78 -7.00
N THR A 441 10.88 -17.20 -6.75
CA THR A 441 10.26 -17.23 -5.44
C THR A 441 9.68 -18.61 -5.21
N VAL A 442 10.12 -19.25 -4.14
CA VAL A 442 9.56 -20.52 -3.68
C VAL A 442 8.89 -20.25 -2.34
N GLY A 443 7.69 -20.77 -2.16
CA GLY A 443 6.99 -20.67 -0.89
C GLY A 443 6.24 -21.93 -0.54
N THR A 444 6.22 -22.22 0.76
CA THR A 444 5.38 -23.26 1.34
C THR A 444 4.56 -22.62 2.45
N GLU A 445 3.28 -22.96 2.50
CA GLU A 445 2.32 -22.46 3.49
C GLU A 445 1.45 -23.62 3.94
N PHE A 446 1.39 -23.84 5.25
CA PHE A 446 0.44 -24.78 5.85
C PHE A 446 -0.69 -23.97 6.46
N PHE A 447 -1.92 -24.49 6.44
CA PHE A 447 -3.04 -23.85 7.10
C PHE A 447 -3.88 -24.85 7.88
N VAL A 448 -4.20 -24.44 9.10
CA VAL A 448 -5.10 -25.16 10.00
C VAL A 448 -6.23 -24.21 10.34
N ASP A 449 -7.44 -24.55 9.92
CA ASP A 449 -8.67 -23.81 10.19
C ASP A 449 -9.52 -24.64 11.14
N ALA A 450 -9.61 -24.22 12.40
CA ALA A 450 -10.46 -24.87 13.40
C ALA A 450 -11.73 -24.03 13.61
N PHE A 451 -12.87 -24.71 13.68
CA PHE A 451 -14.19 -24.12 13.91
C PHE A 451 -14.76 -24.68 15.20
N MET A 452 -15.10 -23.80 16.13
CA MET A 452 -15.84 -24.18 17.34
C MET A 452 -17.23 -23.58 17.24
N LYS A 453 -18.22 -24.45 17.39
CA LYS A 453 -19.65 -24.12 17.36
C LYS A 453 -20.18 -24.18 18.80
N ASP A 454 -21.04 -23.25 19.17
CA ASP A 454 -21.80 -23.34 20.43
C ASP A 454 -22.76 -24.54 20.37
N GLU A 455 -22.67 -25.43 21.37
CA GLU A 455 -23.45 -26.66 21.47
C GLU A 455 -24.95 -26.40 21.70
N ASN A 456 -25.34 -25.18 22.11
CA ASN A 456 -26.72 -24.85 22.48
C ASN A 456 -27.64 -24.46 21.30
N ILE A 457 -27.17 -24.53 20.06
CA ILE A 457 -27.92 -24.06 18.88
C ILE A 457 -28.46 -25.25 18.08
N GLU A 458 -29.76 -25.52 18.21
CA GLU A 458 -30.49 -26.48 17.36
C GLU A 458 -30.68 -25.91 15.94
N TYR A 459 -30.10 -26.58 14.95
CA TYR A 459 -30.36 -26.30 13.54
C TYR A 459 -31.45 -27.26 13.06
N THR A 460 -32.63 -26.75 12.73
CA THR A 460 -33.70 -27.48 12.06
C THR A 460 -33.43 -27.60 10.57
N GLU A 461 -32.41 -28.37 10.16
CA GLU A 461 -32.27 -28.78 8.76
C GLU A 461 -31.82 -30.24 8.62
N LYS A 462 -32.62 -31.02 7.87
CA LYS A 462 -32.44 -32.45 7.57
C LYS A 462 -31.36 -32.70 6.52
N SER A 463 -30.13 -32.30 6.78
CA SER A 463 -28.97 -32.74 5.98
C SER A 463 -27.90 -33.28 6.92
N LYS A 464 -27.43 -34.51 6.66
CA LYS A 464 -26.41 -35.22 7.45
C LYS A 464 -25.30 -34.26 7.91
N LYS A 465 -25.26 -33.96 9.20
CA LYS A 465 -24.19 -33.22 9.87
C LYS A 465 -22.96 -34.11 9.94
N GLU A 466 -21.97 -33.86 9.09
CA GLU A 466 -20.60 -34.21 9.43
C GLU A 466 -20.00 -33.00 10.15
N ASP A 467 -19.69 -33.14 11.44
CA ASP A 467 -19.05 -32.09 12.24
C ASP A 467 -17.57 -31.99 11.84
N ILE A 468 -17.28 -31.19 10.81
CA ILE A 468 -15.90 -30.87 10.44
C ILE A 468 -15.40 -29.80 11.41
N ASN A 469 -14.80 -30.24 12.52
CA ASN A 469 -14.27 -29.35 13.56
C ASN A 469 -12.96 -28.67 13.15
N ALA A 470 -12.22 -29.24 12.19
CA ALA A 470 -10.99 -28.64 11.68
C ALA A 470 -10.68 -29.07 10.25
N LEU A 471 -10.20 -28.11 9.45
CA LEU A 471 -9.68 -28.31 8.10
C LEU A 471 -8.16 -28.12 8.11
N PHE A 472 -7.44 -29.13 7.64
CA PHE A 472 -6.00 -29.10 7.47
C PHE A 472 -5.66 -29.08 6.00
N ASN A 473 -4.79 -28.18 5.61
CA ASN A 473 -4.34 -28.11 4.23
C ASN A 473 -2.89 -27.61 4.17
N ALA A 474 -2.22 -27.97 3.08
CA ALA A 474 -0.88 -27.52 2.78
C ALA A 474 -0.82 -27.07 1.33
N SER A 475 -0.07 -26.00 1.07
CA SER A 475 0.18 -25.50 -0.27
C SER A 475 1.66 -25.21 -0.45
N SER A 476 2.18 -25.50 -1.64
CA SER A 476 3.54 -25.20 -2.03
C SER A 476 3.52 -24.67 -3.45
N TYR A 477 4.31 -23.64 -3.73
CA TYR A 477 4.34 -23.01 -5.03
C TYR A 477 5.75 -22.52 -5.39
N ILE A 478 5.98 -22.40 -6.68
CA ILE A 478 7.19 -21.84 -7.28
C ILE A 478 6.74 -20.83 -8.32
N GLN A 479 7.29 -19.62 -8.25
CA GLN A 479 7.06 -18.53 -9.19
C GLN A 479 8.41 -18.08 -9.76
N GLY A 480 8.48 -17.88 -11.08
CA GLY A 480 9.71 -17.52 -11.76
C GLY A 480 9.48 -16.34 -12.69
N VAL A 481 10.16 -15.23 -12.45
CA VAL A 481 10.06 -14.06 -13.33
C VAL A 481 11.30 -13.94 -14.22
N PHE A 482 11.06 -13.99 -15.52
CA PHE A 482 12.04 -13.87 -16.59
C PHE A 482 11.81 -12.56 -17.35
N ARG A 483 12.77 -11.65 -17.25
CA ARG A 483 12.78 -10.41 -18.03
C ARG A 483 13.41 -10.66 -19.38
N LEU A 484 12.59 -10.59 -20.43
CA LEU A 484 13.03 -10.60 -21.81
C LEU A 484 13.10 -9.15 -22.31
N ASN A 485 13.67 -8.95 -23.50
CA ASN A 485 13.89 -7.59 -24.03
C ASN A 485 12.57 -6.86 -24.35
N PHE A 486 11.51 -7.59 -24.65
CA PHE A 486 10.24 -7.03 -25.13
C PHE A 486 9.06 -7.21 -24.16
N PHE A 487 9.11 -8.23 -23.30
CA PHE A 487 8.08 -8.53 -22.32
C PHE A 487 8.66 -9.30 -21.13
N ASN A 488 7.94 -9.33 -20.02
CA ASN A 488 8.27 -10.18 -18.88
C ASN A 488 7.41 -11.44 -18.94
N LEU A 489 8.00 -12.60 -18.66
CA LEU A 489 7.29 -13.84 -18.38
C LEU A 489 7.32 -14.07 -16.87
N THR A 490 6.19 -14.42 -16.27
CA THR A 490 6.02 -14.57 -14.81
C THR A 490 5.42 -15.90 -14.44
#